data_AF-A0A2N4S692-F1
#
_entry.id   AF-A0A2N4S692-F1
#
_cell.length_a   1.000
_cell.length_b   1.000
_cell.length_c   1.000
_cell.angle_alpha   90.00
_cell.angle_beta   90.00
_cell.angle_gamma   90.00
#
_symmetry.space_group_name_H-M   'P 1'
#
loop_
_entity.id
_entity.type
_entity.pdbx_description
1 polymer ?
#
loop_
_entity_poly.entity_id
_entity_poly.type
_entity_poly.pdbx_seq_one_letter_code
_entity_poly.pdbx_strand_id
1 'polypeptide(L)'
;MQILNFALYKKNYPDDLCGILERKIQILQQPDTACPQRPQNPGCFPCGEGQGGAASIKVRSVVILELLKKLQLGTANNDLTKICKLIAFLTGNSYNNIHNELQKGVVFSNYHKKEIDEANKILAELNASISIDKNKQY
;
A
#
# COMPACT_ATOMS: atom_id res chain seq x y z
N MET A 1 13.80 -7.64 34.57
CA MET A 1 12.58 -6.78 34.47
C MET A 1 11.75 -7.01 33.20
N GLN A 2 11.94 -8.07 32.42
CA GLN A 2 11.16 -8.30 31.18
C GLN A 2 10.09 -9.41 31.31
N ILE A 3 10.28 -10.35 32.25
CA ILE A 3 9.38 -11.51 32.42
C ILE A 3 8.06 -11.13 33.13
N LEU A 4 8.10 -10.17 34.06
CA LEU A 4 6.93 -9.70 34.81
C LEU A 4 5.87 -9.02 33.92
N ASN A 5 6.30 -8.31 32.87
CA ASN A 5 5.38 -7.70 31.91
C ASN A 5 4.63 -8.74 31.07
N PHE A 6 5.25 -9.89 30.78
CA PHE A 6 4.64 -10.93 29.97
C PHE A 6 3.49 -11.65 30.72
N ALA A 7 3.68 -11.89 32.02
CA ALA A 7 2.65 -12.54 32.85
C ALA A 7 1.41 -11.65 33.05
N LEU A 8 1.60 -10.33 33.19
CA LEU A 8 0.50 -9.36 33.28
C LEU A 8 -0.23 -9.20 31.93
N TYR A 9 0.49 -9.26 30.82
CA TYR A 9 -0.09 -9.16 29.47
C TYR A 9 -0.98 -10.37 29.14
N LYS A 10 -0.55 -11.58 29.50
CA LYS A 10 -1.29 -12.83 29.28
C LYS A 10 -2.60 -12.92 30.06
N LYS A 11 -2.68 -12.24 31.22
CA LYS A 11 -3.90 -12.25 32.05
C LYS A 11 -5.03 -11.39 31.48
N ASN A 12 -4.71 -10.38 30.67
CA ASN A 12 -5.69 -9.41 30.16
C ASN A 12 -6.19 -9.68 28.74
N TYR A 13 -5.56 -10.59 27.99
CA TYR A 13 -5.91 -10.86 26.57
C TYR A 13 -5.75 -12.35 26.23
N PRO A 14 -6.73 -13.19 26.57
CA PRO A 14 -6.55 -14.64 26.51
C PRO A 14 -6.53 -15.25 25.09
N ASP A 15 -7.27 -14.73 24.09
CA ASP A 15 -7.57 -15.62 22.94
C ASP A 15 -7.42 -15.08 21.49
N ASP A 16 -7.03 -13.83 21.22
CA ASP A 16 -7.04 -13.33 19.81
C ASP A 16 -5.73 -12.71 19.28
N LEU A 17 -4.64 -12.82 20.05
CA LEU A 17 -3.32 -12.29 19.66
C LEU A 17 -2.21 -13.35 19.50
N CYS A 18 -2.44 -14.58 19.96
CA CYS A 18 -1.42 -15.65 19.91
C CYS A 18 -1.01 -15.99 18.46
N GLY A 19 -1.95 -16.04 17.52
CA GLY A 19 -1.65 -16.36 16.11
C GLY A 19 -0.79 -15.30 15.39
N ILE A 20 -0.87 -14.03 15.82
CA ILE A 20 -0.12 -12.92 15.22
C ILE A 20 1.30 -12.85 15.81
N LEU A 21 1.45 -13.18 17.09
CA LEU A 21 2.74 -13.18 17.78
C LEU A 21 3.59 -14.40 17.43
N GLU A 22 3.01 -15.60 17.33
CA GLU A 22 3.75 -16.80 16.93
C GLU A 22 4.37 -16.66 15.54
N ARG A 23 3.64 -16.08 14.58
CA ARG A 23 4.16 -15.77 13.24
C ARG A 23 5.39 -14.86 13.27
N LYS A 24 5.40 -13.85 14.15
CA LYS A 24 6.55 -12.94 14.27
C LYS A 24 7.77 -13.61 14.90
N ILE A 25 7.58 -14.52 15.85
CA ILE A 25 8.68 -15.26 16.48
C ILE A 25 9.34 -16.22 15.48
N GLN A 26 8.54 -16.87 14.62
CA GLN A 26 9.06 -17.81 13.60
C GLN A 26 9.89 -17.13 12.51
N ILE A 27 9.56 -15.88 12.16
CA ILE A 27 10.32 -15.08 11.19
C ILE A 27 11.69 -14.66 11.74
N LEU A 28 11.80 -14.47 13.06
CA LEU A 28 13.03 -14.02 13.73
C LEU A 28 14.00 -15.16 14.06
N GLN A 29 13.61 -16.43 13.87
CA GLN A 29 14.41 -17.60 14.22
C GLN A 29 15.12 -18.27 13.02
N GLN A 30 14.98 -17.75 11.79
CA GLN A 30 15.73 -18.29 10.67
C GLN A 30 17.18 -17.75 10.68
N PRO A 31 18.21 -18.63 10.73
CA PRO A 31 19.59 -18.19 10.70
C PRO A 31 20.00 -17.72 9.30
N ASP A 32 20.65 -16.55 9.26
CA ASP A 32 21.27 -15.96 8.07
C ASP A 32 22.12 -16.99 7.30
N THR A 33 21.65 -17.44 6.15
CA THR A 33 22.44 -18.25 5.23
C THR A 33 22.66 -17.49 3.90
N ALA A 34 23.84 -16.86 3.86
CA ALA A 34 24.70 -16.60 2.71
C ALA A 34 24.09 -16.10 1.38
N CYS A 35 24.28 -14.82 1.09
CA CYS A 35 24.26 -14.28 -0.28
C CYS A 35 25.64 -14.49 -0.94
N PRO A 36 25.76 -15.09 -2.14
CA PRO A 36 26.96 -14.91 -2.96
C PRO A 36 26.96 -13.49 -3.55
N GLN A 37 28.03 -12.74 -3.30
CA GLN A 37 28.24 -11.40 -3.85
C GLN A 37 28.31 -11.46 -5.39
N ARG A 38 27.49 -10.65 -6.07
CA ARG A 38 27.61 -10.35 -7.51
C ARG A 38 27.99 -8.87 -7.69
N PRO A 39 28.83 -8.51 -8.69
CA PRO A 39 29.57 -7.25 -8.67
C PRO A 39 28.67 -6.03 -8.70
N GLN A 40 29.02 -5.03 -7.90
CA GLN A 40 28.37 -3.72 -7.91
C GLN A 40 28.67 -3.01 -9.22
N ASN A 41 27.64 -2.86 -10.08
CA ASN A 41 27.65 -1.89 -11.16
C ASN A 41 26.87 -0.66 -10.66
N PRO A 42 27.47 0.54 -10.60
CA PRO A 42 26.80 1.74 -10.09
C PRO A 42 25.88 2.29 -11.18
N GLY A 43 24.63 1.83 -11.24
CA GLY A 43 23.68 2.35 -12.24
C GLY A 43 22.27 1.76 -12.28
N CYS A 44 21.83 0.95 -11.32
CA CYS A 44 20.51 0.31 -11.42
C CYS A 44 19.62 0.64 -10.20
N PHE A 45 18.60 1.45 -10.41
CA PHE A 45 17.43 1.56 -9.51
C PHE A 45 16.62 0.26 -9.62
N PRO A 46 16.08 -0.31 -8.52
CA PRO A 46 15.35 -1.56 -8.62
C PRO A 46 13.96 -1.30 -9.21
N CYS A 47 13.83 -1.62 -10.49
CA CYS A 47 12.58 -1.99 -11.14
C CYS A 47 12.62 -3.51 -11.37
N GLY A 48 11.57 -4.25 -10.97
CA GLY A 48 11.36 -5.65 -11.35
C GLY A 48 10.08 -6.15 -10.70
N GLU A 49 8.95 -6.28 -11.41
CA GLU A 49 8.53 -7.37 -12.30
C GLU A 49 8.58 -8.77 -11.68
N GLY A 50 7.39 -9.39 -11.55
CA GLY A 50 7.27 -10.84 -11.77
C GLY A 50 6.74 -11.75 -10.64
N GLN A 51 5.81 -11.31 -9.78
CA GLN A 51 4.96 -12.21 -8.95
C GLN A 51 3.83 -11.38 -8.32
N GLY A 52 2.57 -11.52 -8.79
CA GLY A 52 1.37 -10.95 -8.15
C GLY A 52 1.55 -9.55 -7.54
N GLY A 53 2.20 -8.66 -8.28
CA GLY A 53 2.76 -7.43 -7.72
C GLY A 53 1.67 -6.44 -7.39
N ALA A 54 1.60 -6.05 -6.13
CA ALA A 54 0.75 -4.97 -5.68
C ALA A 54 0.91 -3.73 -6.58
N ALA A 55 -0.18 -3.27 -7.24
CA ALA A 55 -0.17 -2.03 -8.02
C ALA A 55 0.43 -0.87 -7.22
N SER A 56 1.08 0.07 -7.91
CA SER A 56 1.72 1.21 -7.28
C SER A 56 0.78 2.00 -6.37
N ILE A 57 1.38 2.65 -5.37
CA ILE A 57 0.69 3.51 -4.41
C ILE A 57 -0.09 4.60 -5.15
N LYS A 58 0.48 5.15 -6.24
CA LYS A 58 -0.16 6.18 -7.06
C LYS A 58 -1.46 5.67 -7.68
N VAL A 59 -1.41 4.55 -8.40
CA VAL A 59 -2.60 4.00 -9.08
C VAL A 59 -3.67 3.62 -8.06
N ARG A 60 -3.30 2.94 -6.97
CA ARG A 60 -4.23 2.58 -5.89
C ARG A 60 -4.88 3.80 -5.25
N SER A 61 -4.10 4.84 -4.95
CA SER A 61 -4.61 6.07 -4.34
C SER A 61 -5.61 6.76 -5.27
N VAL A 62 -5.31 6.83 -6.57
CA VAL A 62 -6.20 7.45 -7.56
C VAL A 62 -7.49 6.65 -7.77
N VAL A 63 -7.43 5.31 -7.80
CA VAL A 63 -8.65 4.46 -7.84
C VAL A 63 -9.55 4.81 -6.65
N ILE A 64 -9.00 4.83 -5.44
CA ILE A 64 -9.77 5.13 -4.22
C ILE A 64 -10.31 6.55 -4.26
N LEU A 65 -9.53 7.54 -4.69
CA LEU A 65 -9.97 8.92 -4.82
C LEU A 65 -11.16 9.08 -5.77
N GLU A 66 -11.12 8.45 -6.94
CA GLU A 66 -12.21 8.53 -7.91
C GLU A 66 -13.47 7.78 -7.41
N LEU A 67 -13.31 6.67 -6.68
CA LEU A 67 -14.42 6.01 -5.99
C LEU A 67 -15.06 6.93 -4.94
N LEU A 68 -14.24 7.54 -4.08
CA LEU A 68 -14.72 8.50 -3.08
C LEU A 68 -15.42 9.69 -3.73
N LYS A 69 -14.91 10.19 -4.86
CA LYS A 69 -15.54 11.27 -5.61
C LYS A 69 -16.96 10.88 -6.08
N LYS A 70 -17.16 9.66 -6.57
CA LYS A 70 -18.50 9.18 -6.95
C LYS A 70 -19.45 9.08 -5.76
N LEU A 71 -18.93 8.77 -4.58
CA LEU A 71 -19.68 8.75 -3.32
C LEU A 71 -19.87 10.14 -2.69
N GLN A 72 -19.42 11.21 -3.36
CA GLN A 72 -19.39 12.57 -2.81
C GLN A 72 -18.51 12.71 -1.55
N LEU A 73 -17.58 11.79 -1.35
CA LEU A 73 -16.60 11.75 -0.25
C LEU A 73 -15.18 12.17 -0.68
N GLY A 74 -15.04 12.74 -1.89
CA GLY A 74 -13.76 13.21 -2.42
C GLY A 74 -13.24 14.49 -1.74
N THR A 75 -12.08 14.96 -2.21
CA THR A 75 -11.37 16.14 -1.68
C THR A 75 -12.15 17.45 -1.76
N ALA A 76 -13.16 17.53 -2.63
CA ALA A 76 -14.05 18.68 -2.71
C ALA A 76 -14.93 18.85 -1.44
N ASN A 77 -15.25 17.75 -0.77
CA ASN A 77 -16.17 17.72 0.38
C ASN A 77 -15.50 17.27 1.68
N ASN A 78 -14.28 16.73 1.61
CA ASN A 78 -13.60 16.14 2.74
C ASN A 78 -12.14 16.56 2.81
N ASP A 79 -11.65 16.62 4.05
CA ASP A 79 -10.27 16.94 4.36
C ASP A 79 -9.29 15.87 3.81
N LEU A 80 -8.21 16.34 3.18
CA LEU A 80 -7.19 15.49 2.55
C LEU A 80 -6.53 14.54 3.57
N THR A 81 -6.30 14.97 4.81
CA THR A 81 -5.70 14.11 5.83
C THR A 81 -6.60 12.92 6.16
N LYS A 82 -7.92 13.11 6.23
CA LYS A 82 -8.86 11.99 6.45
C LYS A 82 -8.86 11.01 5.28
N ILE A 83 -8.83 11.52 4.05
CA ILE A 83 -8.74 10.71 2.82
C ILE A 83 -7.42 9.92 2.81
N CYS A 84 -6.29 10.56 3.08
CA CYS A 84 -4.99 9.91 3.15
C CYS A 84 -4.94 8.81 4.22
N LYS A 85 -5.57 9.02 5.39
CA LYS A 85 -5.67 7.99 6.43
C LYS A 85 -6.47 6.77 5.96
N LEU A 86 -7.57 6.98 5.24
CA LEU A 86 -8.36 5.90 4.67
C LEU A 86 -7.57 5.12 3.60
N ILE A 87 -6.89 5.82 2.69
CA ILE A 87 -6.06 5.18 1.66
C ILE A 87 -4.93 4.38 2.32
N ALA A 88 -4.29 4.93 3.36
CA ALA A 88 -3.25 4.22 4.10
C ALA A 88 -3.79 2.94 4.76
N PHE A 89 -4.96 3.05 5.40
CA PHE A 89 -5.64 1.90 6.02
C PHE A 89 -5.96 0.80 5.01
N LEU A 90 -6.54 1.15 3.85
CA LEU A 90 -6.96 0.18 2.83
C LEU A 90 -5.79 -0.46 2.08
N THR A 91 -4.70 0.29 1.86
CA THR A 91 -3.60 -0.15 1.01
C THR A 91 -2.40 -0.68 1.77
N GLY A 92 -2.36 -0.51 3.10
CA GLY A 92 -1.21 -0.85 3.94
C GLY A 92 0.01 0.07 3.72
N ASN A 93 -0.13 1.14 2.94
CA ASN A 93 0.95 2.07 2.65
C ASN A 93 1.09 3.14 3.73
N SER A 94 2.28 3.76 3.79
CA SER A 94 2.54 4.86 4.70
C SER A 94 1.65 6.08 4.39
N TYR A 95 0.94 6.56 5.40
CA TYR A 95 0.17 7.81 5.35
C TYR A 95 1.02 8.98 4.85
N ASN A 96 2.26 9.13 5.35
CA ASN A 96 3.13 10.23 4.95
C ASN A 96 3.47 10.16 3.45
N ASN A 97 3.68 8.95 2.92
CA ASN A 97 3.99 8.77 1.51
C ASN A 97 2.78 9.14 0.63
N ILE A 98 1.59 8.65 1.00
CA ILE A 98 0.34 8.99 0.30
C ILE A 98 0.07 10.49 0.37
N HIS A 99 0.21 11.10 1.55
CA HIS A 99 -0.02 12.53 1.73
C HIS A 99 0.89 13.37 0.85
N ASN A 100 2.18 13.03 0.79
CA ASN A 100 3.14 13.72 -0.07
C ASN A 100 2.83 13.57 -1.57
N GLU A 101 2.37 12.39 -1.99
CA GLU A 101 1.96 12.13 -3.38
C GLU A 101 0.70 12.93 -3.74
N LEU A 102 -0.34 12.89 -2.89
CA LEU A 102 -1.61 13.57 -3.17
C LEU A 102 -1.49 15.10 -3.05
N GLN A 103 -0.70 15.61 -2.11
CA GLN A 103 -0.52 17.05 -1.94
C GLN A 103 0.15 17.71 -3.16
N LYS A 104 1.04 16.99 -3.85
CA LYS A 104 1.73 17.48 -5.06
C LYS A 104 0.88 17.32 -6.34
N GLY A 105 -0.22 16.59 -6.24
CA GLY A 105 -0.97 16.08 -7.38
C GLY A 105 -0.29 14.85 -7.98
N VAL A 106 -1.07 13.82 -8.28
CA VAL A 106 -0.57 12.57 -8.82
C VAL A 106 -0.41 12.69 -10.33
N VAL A 107 0.83 12.47 -10.80
CA VAL A 107 1.16 12.37 -12.22
C VAL A 107 1.69 10.97 -12.52
N PHE A 108 1.16 10.36 -13.58
CA PHE A 108 1.56 9.03 -14.01
C PHE A 108 2.66 9.09 -15.08
N SER A 109 3.66 8.23 -14.93
CA SER A 109 4.65 7.92 -15.95
C SER A 109 4.29 6.66 -16.76
N ASN A 110 5.08 6.36 -17.80
CA ASN A 110 4.93 5.14 -18.62
C ASN A 110 4.92 3.85 -17.80
N TYR A 111 5.60 3.82 -16.66
CA TYR A 111 5.66 2.66 -15.76
C TYR A 111 4.29 2.25 -15.21
N HIS A 112 3.33 3.18 -15.11
CA HIS A 112 2.00 2.90 -14.54
C HIS A 112 0.99 2.41 -15.56
N LYS A 113 1.33 2.38 -16.86
CA LYS A 113 0.36 2.09 -17.92
C LYS A 113 -0.35 0.76 -17.69
N LYS A 114 0.41 -0.30 -17.42
CA LYS A 114 -0.14 -1.66 -17.22
C LYS A 114 -1.10 -1.72 -16.02
N GLU A 115 -0.74 -1.06 -14.93
CA GLU A 115 -1.56 -1.00 -13.71
C GLU A 115 -2.85 -0.21 -13.93
N ILE A 116 -2.78 0.89 -14.68
CA ILE A 116 -3.93 1.71 -15.07
C ILE A 116 -4.88 0.91 -15.96
N ASP A 117 -4.33 0.21 -16.96
CA ASP A 117 -5.11 -0.62 -17.88
C ASP A 117 -5.84 -1.75 -17.12
N GLU A 118 -5.16 -2.39 -16.18
CA GLU A 118 -5.75 -3.42 -15.31
C GLU A 118 -6.85 -2.84 -14.40
N ALA A 119 -6.59 -1.71 -13.73
CA ALA A 119 -7.57 -1.05 -12.89
C ALA A 119 -8.83 -0.65 -13.70
N ASN A 120 -8.64 -0.08 -14.90
CA ASN A 120 -9.74 0.30 -15.78
C ASN A 120 -10.56 -0.91 -16.25
N LYS A 121 -9.90 -2.04 -16.55
CA LYS A 121 -10.57 -3.29 -16.89
C LYS A 121 -11.46 -3.78 -15.75
N ILE A 122 -10.93 -3.80 -14.53
CA ILE A 122 -11.69 -4.21 -13.33
C ILE A 122 -12.87 -3.25 -13.10
N LEU A 123 -12.65 -1.94 -13.19
CA LEU A 123 -13.72 -0.94 -13.03
C LEU A 123 -14.82 -1.12 -14.09
N ALA A 124 -14.46 -1.42 -15.34
CA ALA A 124 -15.41 -1.69 -16.41
C ALA A 124 -16.19 -2.99 -16.15
N GLU A 125 -15.54 -4.07 -15.71
CA GLU A 125 -16.20 -5.33 -15.34
C GLU A 125 -17.20 -5.15 -14.19
N LEU A 126 -16.93 -4.22 -13.27
CA LEU A 126 -17.85 -3.83 -12.20
C LEU A 126 -18.94 -2.83 -12.64
N ASN A 127 -19.00 -2.48 -13.92
CA ASN A 127 -19.88 -1.44 -14.48
C ASN A 127 -19.72 -0.07 -13.80
N ALA A 128 -18.54 0.23 -13.26
CA ALA A 128 -18.26 1.53 -12.66
C ALA A 128 -18.05 2.56 -13.77
N SER A 129 -18.78 3.68 -13.74
CA SER A 129 -18.57 4.82 -14.64
C SER A 129 -17.35 5.67 -14.22
N ILE A 130 -16.22 5.01 -13.99
CA ILE A 130 -14.93 5.57 -13.55
C ILE A 130 -13.85 5.04 -14.50
N SER A 131 -12.95 5.92 -14.91
CA SER A 131 -11.74 5.53 -15.63
C SER A 131 -10.58 6.42 -15.21
N ILE A 132 -9.40 5.81 -15.12
CA ILE A 132 -8.14 6.48 -14.83
C ILE A 132 -7.46 6.80 -16.17
N ASP A 133 -7.19 8.09 -16.37
CA ASP A 133 -6.46 8.62 -17.51
C ASP A 133 -5.02 8.92 -17.08
N LYS A 134 -4.08 8.25 -17.73
CA LYS A 134 -2.65 8.45 -17.49
C LYS A 134 -2.20 9.90 -17.70
N ASN A 135 -2.83 10.63 -18.61
CA ASN A 135 -2.42 11.99 -18.99
C ASN A 135 -3.04 13.07 -18.09
N LYS A 136 -3.96 12.69 -17.20
CA LYS A 136 -4.60 13.60 -16.25
C LYS A 136 -3.76 13.71 -14.98
N GLN A 137 -3.65 14.92 -14.46
CA GLN A 137 -3.19 15.15 -13.08
C GLN A 137 -4.38 15.02 -12.13
N TYR A 138 -4.19 14.26 -11.06
CA TYR A 138 -5.21 14.00 -10.03
C TYR A 138 -4.90 14.70 -8.72
#